data_AF-A0A1A0LZC1-F1
#
_entry.id   AF-A0A1A0LZC1-F1
#
_cell.length_a   1.000
_cell.length_b   1.000
_cell.length_c   1.000
_cell.angle_alpha   90.00
_cell.angle_beta   90.00
_cell.angle_gamma   90.00
#
_symmetry.space_group_name_H-M   'P 1'
#
loop_
_entity.id
_entity.type
_entity.pdbx_description
1 polymer ?
#
loop_
_entity_poly.entity_id
_entity_poly.type
_entity_poly.pdbx_seq_one_letter_code
_entity_poly.pdbx_strand_id
1 'polypeptide(L)'
;MREKGMAGQFGYDDGVARAGISQFDELGSSIGSLLNNLTAELSGDSPWSHDKIGSSFAEKFEPDRQQVIAHASDLTKAVQSVAPKLTEAANSIVAQDGGVAG
;
A
#
# COMPACT_ATOMS: atom_id res chain seq x y z
N MET A 1 -14.56 -40.78 27.52
CA MET A 1 -14.79 -40.04 26.26
C MET A 1 -14.68 -38.55 26.56
N ARG A 2 -13.59 -37.91 26.14
CA ARG A 2 -13.42 -36.45 26.16
C ARG A 2 -12.66 -36.07 24.89
N GLU A 3 -13.40 -35.91 23.80
CA GLU A 3 -12.96 -35.04 22.70
C GLU A 3 -13.59 -33.68 22.96
N LYS A 4 -12.84 -32.79 23.62
CA LYS A 4 -13.09 -31.35 23.53
C LYS A 4 -12.15 -30.84 22.45
N GLY A 5 -12.74 -30.33 21.38
CA GLY A 5 -12.03 -29.90 20.18
C GLY A 5 -10.88 -28.97 20.49
N MET A 6 -9.70 -29.34 20.00
CA MET A 6 -8.65 -28.41 19.61
C MET A 6 -9.13 -27.64 18.37
N ALA A 7 -10.11 -26.76 18.54
CA ALA A 7 -10.22 -25.62 17.65
C ALA A 7 -8.97 -24.78 17.95
N GLY A 8 -8.00 -24.80 17.05
CA GLY A 8 -6.69 -24.18 17.22
C GLY A 8 -6.84 -22.75 17.71
N GLN A 9 -6.40 -22.51 18.95
CA GLN A 9 -6.24 -21.17 19.48
C GLN A 9 -5.17 -20.51 18.60
N PHE A 10 -5.58 -19.68 17.65
CA PHE A 10 -4.67 -18.79 16.95
C PHE A 10 -3.98 -17.95 18.04
N GLY A 11 -2.72 -18.25 18.32
CA GLY A 11 -1.91 -17.48 19.26
C GLY A 11 -1.67 -16.11 18.64
N TYR A 12 -2.33 -15.09 19.17
CA TYR A 12 -2.02 -13.71 18.82
C TYR A 12 -0.74 -13.31 19.53
N ASP A 13 0.30 -13.00 18.76
CA ASP A 13 1.54 -12.41 19.24
C ASP A 13 1.58 -10.95 18.80
N ASP A 14 1.29 -10.02 19.72
CA ASP A 14 1.30 -8.58 19.44
C ASP A 14 2.67 -8.13 18.94
N GLY A 15 3.78 -8.66 19.47
CA GLY A 15 5.12 -8.32 19.03
C GLY A 15 5.36 -8.65 17.56
N VAL A 16 5.01 -9.87 17.14
CA VAL A 16 5.11 -10.30 15.74
C VAL A 16 4.15 -9.51 14.84
N ALA A 17 2.92 -9.24 15.31
CA ALA A 17 1.95 -8.45 14.56
C ALA A 17 2.43 -7.01 14.33
N ARG A 18 2.95 -6.34 15.37
CA ARG A 18 3.48 -4.97 15.29
C ARG A 18 4.73 -4.90 14.42
N ALA A 19 5.62 -5.89 14.50
CA ALA A 19 6.77 -5.98 13.60
C ALA A 19 6.32 -6.10 12.13
N GLY A 20 5.32 -6.94 11.83
CA GLY A 20 4.74 -7.05 10.49
C GLY A 20 4.08 -5.74 10.02
N ILE A 21 3.35 -5.05 10.89
CA ILE A 21 2.76 -3.73 10.60
C ILE A 21 3.85 -2.73 10.18
N SER A 22 4.95 -2.66 10.92
CA SER A 22 6.08 -1.77 10.61
C SER A 22 6.66 -2.05 9.22
N GLN A 23 6.75 -3.32 8.82
CA GLN A 23 7.23 -3.69 7.48
C GLN A 23 6.29 -3.18 6.38
N PHE A 24 4.98 -3.19 6.60
CA PHE A 24 4.01 -2.62 5.66
C PHE A 24 4.11 -1.10 5.57
N ASP A 25 4.35 -0.40 6.69
CA ASP A 25 4.57 1.05 6.70
C ASP A 25 5.85 1.43 5.93
N GLU A 26 6.94 0.70 6.15
CA GLU A 26 8.21 0.88 5.43
C GLU A 26 8.04 0.63 3.93
N LEU A 27 7.36 -0.46 3.57
CA LEU A 27 7.07 -0.80 2.18
C LEU A 27 6.21 0.28 1.51
N GLY A 28 5.14 0.74 2.17
CA GLY A 28 4.27 1.80 1.69
C GLY A 28 5.01 3.13 1.47
N SER A 29 5.98 3.43 2.34
CA SER A 29 6.83 4.63 2.22
C SER A 29 7.82 4.51 1.05
N SER A 30 8.44 3.34 0.88
CA SER A 30 9.38 3.06 -0.21
C SER A 30 8.69 3.09 -1.58
N ILE A 31 7.54 2.40 -1.71
CA ILE A 31 6.72 2.40 -2.91
C ILE A 31 6.22 3.82 -3.22
N GLY A 32 5.72 4.54 -2.21
CA GLY A 32 5.29 5.93 -2.40
C GLY A 32 6.40 6.84 -2.91
N SER A 33 7.63 6.67 -2.41
CA SER A 33 8.79 7.44 -2.87
C SER A 33 9.16 7.13 -4.32
N LEU A 34 9.19 5.85 -4.69
CA LEU A 34 9.46 5.42 -6.06
C LEU A 34 8.41 5.94 -7.05
N LEU A 35 7.14 5.89 -6.67
CA LEU A 35 6.03 6.31 -7.53
C LEU A 35 5.90 7.83 -7.62
N ASN A 36 6.30 8.57 -6.58
CA ASN A 36 6.46 10.02 -6.66
C ASN A 36 7.58 10.40 -7.64
N ASN A 37 8.71 9.70 -7.63
CA ASN A 37 9.80 9.94 -8.58
C ASN A 37 9.36 9.63 -10.02
N LEU A 38 8.68 8.49 -10.23
CA LEU A 38 8.11 8.14 -11.54
C LEU A 38 7.13 9.22 -12.02
N THR A 39 6.25 9.68 -11.14
CA THR A 39 5.30 10.75 -11.46
C THR A 39 6.03 12.03 -11.84
N ALA A 40 7.10 12.41 -11.13
CA ALA A 40 7.90 13.59 -11.45
C ALA A 40 8.58 13.47 -12.83
N GLU A 41 9.16 12.31 -13.16
CA GLU A 41 9.76 12.05 -14.47
C GLU A 41 8.73 12.11 -15.60
N LEU A 42 7.51 11.60 -15.36
CA LEU A 42 6.43 11.63 -16.34
C LEU A 42 5.70 12.99 -16.40
N SER A 43 5.76 13.82 -15.37
CA SER A 43 5.04 15.11 -15.35
C SER A 43 5.83 16.26 -15.98
N GLY A 44 7.06 16.00 -16.44
CA GLY A 44 7.89 16.99 -17.12
C GLY A 44 7.28 17.46 -18.44
N ASP A 45 7.77 18.61 -18.92
CA ASP A 45 7.43 19.12 -20.25
C ASP A 45 7.70 18.06 -21.32
N SER A 46 6.81 17.96 -22.31
CA SER A 46 6.95 17.02 -23.43
C SER A 46 8.33 17.18 -24.08
N PRO A 47 9.20 16.15 -24.05
CA PRO A 47 10.52 16.22 -24.68
C PRO A 47 10.44 16.21 -26.22
N TRP A 48 9.24 16.01 -26.76
CA TRP A 48 8.97 15.89 -28.18
C TRP A 48 8.92 17.26 -28.86
N SER A 49 9.44 17.35 -30.09
CA SER A 49 9.37 18.57 -30.90
C SER A 49 7.92 18.95 -31.24
N HIS A 50 7.69 20.24 -31.50
CA HIS A 50 6.39 20.74 -31.99
C HIS A 50 6.15 20.46 -33.49
N ASP A 51 7.01 19.67 -34.14
CA ASP A 51 6.75 19.24 -35.50
C ASP A 51 5.62 18.21 -35.54
N LYS A 52 5.20 17.84 -36.74
CA LYS A 52 4.10 16.89 -36.95
C LYS A 52 4.36 15.51 -36.32
N ILE A 53 5.62 15.06 -36.26
CA ILE A 53 6.00 13.76 -35.72
C ILE A 53 6.00 13.83 -34.18
N GLY A 54 6.65 14.84 -33.61
CA GLY A 54 6.73 15.02 -32.17
C GLY A 54 5.36 15.29 -31.54
N SER A 55 4.52 16.10 -32.18
CA SER A 55 3.14 16.34 -31.72
C SER A 55 2.28 15.06 -31.80
N SER A 56 2.42 14.28 -32.88
CA SER A 56 1.69 13.01 -33.02
C SER A 56 2.14 11.96 -32.00
N PHE A 57 3.41 11.95 -31.63
CA PHE A 57 3.90 11.11 -30.55
C PHE A 57 3.34 11.56 -29.20
N ALA A 58 3.43 12.86 -28.89
CA ALA A 58 2.92 13.42 -27.65
C ALA A 58 1.42 13.11 -27.45
N GLU A 59 0.60 13.30 -28.48
CA GLU A 59 -0.83 12.99 -28.44
C GLU A 59 -1.14 11.52 -28.14
N LYS A 60 -0.31 10.59 -28.63
CA LYS A 60 -0.48 9.15 -28.38
C LYS A 60 0.08 8.70 -27.04
N PHE A 61 1.14 9.36 -26.57
CA PHE A 61 1.81 9.03 -25.32
C PHE A 61 1.11 9.62 -24.09
N GLU A 62 0.49 10.79 -24.22
CA GLU A 62 -0.21 11.48 -23.13
C GLU A 62 -1.24 10.60 -22.39
N PRO A 63 -2.14 9.86 -23.07
CA PRO A 63 -3.09 9.00 -22.38
C PRO A 63 -2.43 7.89 -21.56
N ASP A 64 -1.40 7.24 -22.11
CA ASP A 64 -0.66 6.17 -21.42
C ASP A 64 0.08 6.73 -20.21
N ARG A 65 0.67 7.93 -20.36
CA ARG A 65 1.34 8.64 -19.28
C ARG A 65 0.39 8.93 -18.11
N GLN A 66 -0.79 9.45 -18.39
CA GLN A 66 -1.82 9.72 -17.38
C GLN A 66 -2.30 8.44 -16.70
N GLN A 67 -2.47 7.34 -17.45
CA GLN A 67 -2.85 6.05 -16.89
C GLN A 67 -1.80 5.49 -15.93
N VAL A 68 -0.51 5.55 -16.30
CA VAL A 68 0.58 5.08 -15.44
C VAL A 68 0.62 5.88 -14.13
N ILE A 69 0.50 7.21 -14.20
CA ILE A 69 0.44 8.07 -13.01
C ILE A 69 -0.75 7.72 -12.12
N ALA A 70 -1.94 7.50 -12.70
CA ALA A 70 -3.13 7.13 -11.94
C ALA A 70 -2.96 5.77 -11.23
N HIS A 71 -2.51 4.74 -11.95
CA HIS A 71 -2.29 3.40 -11.40
C HIS A 71 -1.20 3.39 -10.31
N ALA A 72 -0.14 4.18 -10.49
CA ALA A 72 0.89 4.39 -9.49
C ALA A 72 0.30 5.01 -8.20
N SER A 73 -0.52 6.06 -8.33
CA SER A 73 -1.18 6.69 -7.19
C SER A 73 -2.08 5.70 -6.43
N ASP A 74 -2.85 4.89 -7.15
CA ASP A 74 -3.78 3.93 -6.55
C ASP A 74 -3.05 2.79 -5.83
N LEU A 75 -1.96 2.28 -6.41
CA LEU A 75 -1.12 1.28 -5.75
C LEU A 75 -0.52 1.82 -4.45
N THR A 76 -0.01 3.06 -4.47
CA THR A 76 0.55 3.72 -3.28
C THR A 76 -0.49 3.76 -2.15
N LYS A 77 -1.69 4.25 -2.46
CA LYS A 77 -2.80 4.34 -1.48
C LYS A 77 -3.19 2.96 -0.96
N ALA A 78 -3.26 1.95 -1.83
CA ALA A 78 -3.63 0.60 -1.44
C ALA A 78 -2.64 0.03 -0.41
N VAL A 79 -1.33 0.13 -0.69
CA VAL A 79 -0.28 -0.36 0.23
C VAL A 79 -0.28 0.43 1.54
N GLN A 80 -0.32 1.76 1.48
CA GLN A 80 -0.34 2.63 2.66
C GLN A 80 -1.58 2.41 3.55
N SER A 81 -2.68 1.87 3.00
CA SER A 81 -3.89 1.58 3.77
C SER A 81 -3.80 0.31 4.64
N VAL A 82 -2.81 -0.55 4.40
CA VAL A 82 -2.72 -1.86 5.07
C VAL A 82 -2.31 -1.72 6.53
N ALA A 83 -1.22 -1.01 6.81
CA ALA A 83 -0.68 -0.89 8.16
C ALA A 83 -1.65 -0.21 9.16
N PRO A 84 -2.41 0.85 8.80
CA PRO A 84 -3.45 1.39 9.67
C PRO A 84 -4.55 0.37 10.02
N LYS A 85 -5.04 -0.40 9.03
CA LYS A 85 -6.06 -1.43 9.25
C LYS A 85 -5.55 -2.57 10.15
N LEU A 86 -4.30 -2.99 9.95
CA LEU A 86 -3.67 -4.00 10.79
C LEU A 86 -3.45 -3.46 12.22
N THR A 87 -3.11 -2.17 12.37
CA THR A 87 -2.99 -1.51 13.67
C THR A 87 -4.32 -1.46 14.41
N GLU A 88 -5.41 -1.10 13.73
CA GLU A 88 -6.77 -1.11 14.29
C GLU A 88 -7.18 -2.52 14.74
N ALA A 89 -6.90 -3.53 13.92
CA ALA A 89 -7.18 -4.93 14.26
C ALA A 89 -6.36 -5.38 15.49
N ALA A 90 -5.06 -5.09 15.52
CA ALA A 90 -4.18 -5.39 16.65
C ALA A 90 -4.67 -4.73 17.95
N ASN A 91 -5.00 -3.44 17.89
CA ASN A 91 -5.55 -2.71 19.03
C ASN A 91 -6.87 -3.32 19.54
N SER A 92 -7.73 -3.76 18.61
CA SER A 92 -9.01 -4.39 18.96
C SER A 92 -8.83 -5.73 19.66
N ILE A 93 -7.87 -6.55 19.22
CA ILE A 93 -7.55 -7.84 19.85
C ILE A 93 -7.01 -7.62 21.27
N VAL A 94 -6.03 -6.72 21.43
CA VAL A 94 -5.45 -6.40 22.75
C VAL A 94 -6.53 -5.87 23.72
N ALA A 95 -7.45 -5.03 23.24
CA ALA A 95 -8.54 -4.52 24.06
C ALA A 95 -9.55 -5.60 24.48
N GLN A 96 -9.81 -6.59 23.62
CA GLN A 96 -10.69 -7.73 23.93
C GLN A 96 -10.04 -8.70 24.92
N ASP A 97 -8.75 -9.01 24.75
CA ASP A 97 -8.00 -9.86 25.68
C ASP A 97 -7.71 -9.18 27.03
N GLY A 98 -7.53 -7.86 27.04
CA GLY A 98 -7.38 -7.08 28.28
C GLY A 98 -8.67 -6.92 29.09
N GLY A 99 -9.84 -7.18 28.48
CA GLY A 99 -11.17 -7.04 29.09
C GLY A 99 -11.69 -8.30 29.80
N VAL A 100 -11.01 -9.44 29.66
CA VAL A 100 -11.41 -10.73 30.29
C VAL A 100 -10.76 -11.00 31.65
N ALA A 101 -9.99 -10.05 32.18
CA ALA A 101 -9.54 -10.06 33.57
C ALA A 101 -10.53 -9.28 34.46
N GLY A 102 -11.72 -9.83 34.65
CA GLY A 102 -12.76 -9.31 35.53
C GLY A 102 -13.61 -10.42 36.10
#